data_AF-A8G298-F1
#
_entry.id   AF-A8G298-F1
#
_cell.length_a   1.000
_cell.length_b   1.000
_cell.length_c   1.000
_cell.angle_alpha   90.00
_cell.angle_beta   90.00
_cell.angle_gamma   90.00
#
_symmetry.space_group_name_H-M   'P 1'
#
loop_
_entity.id
_entity.type
_entity.pdbx_description
1 polymer ?
#
loop_
_entity_poly.entity_id
_entity_poly.type
_entity_poly.pdbx_seq_one_letter_code
_entity_poly.pdbx_strand_id
1 'polypeptide(L)'
;MNYFLKANKNLLTYSLIILIVIPIFGMNFFISFLGNILLLLFLIPLLLIILVFIVFNSYKSKINTCNSCGAISLGLSQTCMNCGANLENISNNNQFNKKPSESTIEVEAEEVK
;
A
#
# COMPACT_ATOMS: atom_id res chain seq x y z
N MET A 1 26.77 -57.78 -3.63
CA MET A 1 26.11 -56.79 -2.75
C MET A 1 26.79 -56.64 -1.38
N ASN A 2 27.15 -57.73 -0.68
CA ASN A 2 27.67 -57.66 0.69
C ASN A 2 29.10 -57.09 0.86
N TYR A 3 29.91 -57.06 -0.20
CA TYR A 3 31.29 -56.58 -0.12
C TYR A 3 31.38 -55.05 0.07
N PHE A 4 30.55 -54.29 -0.66
CA PHE A 4 30.47 -52.82 -0.55
C PHE A 4 30.01 -52.35 0.83
N LEU A 5 28.99 -53.01 1.39
CA LEU A 5 28.48 -52.72 2.73
C LEU A 5 29.49 -53.04 3.83
N LYS A 6 30.31 -54.07 3.63
CA LYS A 6 31.36 -54.44 4.59
C LYS A 6 32.56 -53.48 4.55
N ALA A 7 32.96 -53.03 3.36
CA ALA A 7 34.07 -52.09 3.19
C ALA A 7 33.76 -50.68 3.75
N ASN A 8 32.50 -50.23 3.63
CA ASN A 8 32.08 -48.87 4.01
C ASN A 8 31.18 -48.83 5.25
N LYS A 9 31.24 -49.88 6.09
CA LYS A 9 30.35 -50.09 7.23
C LYS A 9 30.25 -48.85 8.13
N ASN A 10 31.38 -48.25 8.49
CA ASN A 10 31.42 -47.07 9.35
C ASN A 10 30.77 -45.84 8.72
N LEU A 11 31.01 -45.60 7.42
CA LEU A 11 30.45 -44.47 6.68
C LEU A 11 28.92 -44.60 6.58
N LEU A 12 28.44 -45.81 6.30
CA LEU A 12 27.01 -46.12 6.28
C LEU A 12 26.37 -45.91 7.66
N THR A 13 27.02 -46.35 8.73
CA THR A 13 26.55 -46.16 10.11
C THR A 13 26.51 -44.67 10.48
N TYR A 14 27.56 -43.89 10.21
CA TYR A 14 27.55 -42.45 10.50
C TYR A 14 26.53 -41.68 9.66
N SER A 15 26.35 -42.04 8.39
CA SER A 15 25.32 -41.42 7.54
C SER A 15 23.92 -41.69 8.08
N LEU A 16 23.65 -42.90 8.58
CA LEU A 16 22.38 -43.25 9.22
C LEU A 16 22.17 -42.49 10.54
N ILE A 17 23.21 -42.36 11.36
CA ILE A 17 23.16 -41.59 12.61
C ILE A 17 22.86 -40.12 12.30
N ILE A 18 23.58 -39.52 11.36
CA ILE A 18 23.38 -38.11 10.95
C ILE A 18 21.97 -37.89 10.41
N LEU A 19 21.46 -38.81 9.58
CA LEU A 19 20.11 -38.74 9.04
C LEU A 19 19.02 -38.74 10.14
N ILE A 20 19.28 -39.36 11.28
CA ILE A 20 18.35 -39.42 12.42
C ILE A 20 18.58 -38.23 13.38
N VAL A 21 19.83 -37.84 13.62
CA VAL A 21 20.18 -36.78 14.57
C VAL A 21 19.78 -35.39 14.04
N ILE A 22 19.98 -35.12 12.75
CA ILE A 22 19.61 -33.83 12.14
C ILE A 22 18.12 -33.49 12.34
N PRO A 23 17.14 -34.37 12.03
CA PRO A 23 15.74 -34.06 12.26
C PRO A 23 15.39 -33.97 13.75
N ILE A 24 16.03 -34.74 14.64
CA ILE A 24 15.71 -34.70 16.08
C ILE A 24 16.16 -33.37 16.72
N PHE A 25 17.36 -32.89 16.38
CA PHE A 25 17.92 -31.68 16.99
C PHE A 25 17.71 -30.41 16.16
N GLY A 26 17.71 -30.54 14.83
CA GLY A 26 17.66 -29.41 13.92
C GLY A 26 16.25 -28.95 13.57
N MET A 27 15.22 -29.78 13.72
CA MET A 27 13.88 -29.45 13.19
C MET A 27 13.25 -28.25 13.89
N ASN A 28 13.42 -28.11 15.22
CA ASN A 28 12.99 -26.90 15.92
C ASN A 28 13.72 -25.64 15.43
N PHE A 29 15.01 -25.74 15.16
CA PHE A 29 15.80 -24.64 14.61
C PHE A 29 15.30 -24.25 13.21
N PHE A 30 15.09 -25.23 12.32
CA PHE A 30 14.58 -24.97 10.97
C PHE A 30 13.17 -24.39 10.98
N ILE A 31 12.28 -24.90 11.83
CA ILE A 31 10.91 -24.39 11.97
C ILE A 31 10.93 -22.95 12.47
N SER A 32 11.73 -22.64 13.50
CA SER A 32 11.85 -21.29 14.03
C SER A 32 12.45 -20.32 13.03
N PHE A 33 13.52 -20.73 12.35
CA PHE A 33 14.18 -19.93 11.32
C PHE A 33 13.23 -19.62 10.16
N LEU A 34 12.63 -20.66 9.57
CA LEU A 34 11.73 -20.51 8.43
C LEU A 34 10.44 -19.78 8.81
N GLY A 35 9.91 -20.03 10.01
CA GLY A 35 8.72 -19.34 10.54
C GLY A 35 8.94 -17.84 10.67
N ASN A 36 10.06 -17.40 11.24
CA ASN A 36 10.39 -15.99 11.37
C ASN A 36 10.63 -15.32 10.01
N ILE A 37 11.28 -16.01 9.08
CA ILE A 37 11.50 -15.51 7.72
C ILE A 37 10.18 -15.37 6.96
N LEU A 38 9.30 -16.37 7.06
CA LEU A 38 7.99 -16.33 6.42
C LEU A 38 7.10 -15.24 7.03
N LEU A 39 7.14 -15.09 8.36
CA LEU A 39 6.45 -14.01 9.06
C LEU A 39 6.93 -12.64 8.55
N LEU A 40 8.24 -12.44 8.48
CA LEU A 40 8.82 -11.17 8.03
C LEU A 40 8.45 -10.89 6.56
N LEU A 41 8.50 -11.92 5.71
CA LEU A 41 8.12 -11.83 4.30
C LEU A 41 6.66 -11.41 4.11
N PHE A 42 5.76 -11.79 5.03
CA PHE A 42 4.35 -11.38 4.97
C PHE A 42 4.10 -10.02 5.63
N LEU A 43 4.80 -9.74 6.74
CA LEU A 43 4.58 -8.53 7.52
C LEU A 43 5.09 -7.28 6.80
N ILE A 44 6.20 -7.37 6.06
CA ILE A 44 6.76 -6.24 5.31
C ILE A 44 5.77 -5.73 4.24
N PRO A 45 5.26 -6.55 3.30
CA PRO A 45 4.27 -6.11 2.32
C PRO A 45 2.99 -5.56 2.97
N LEU A 46 2.51 -6.20 4.04
CA LEU A 46 1.32 -5.74 4.75
C LEU A 46 1.52 -4.32 5.30
N LEU A 47 2.69 -4.06 5.89
CA LEU A 47 3.03 -2.75 6.45
C LEU A 47 3.17 -1.70 5.35
N LEU A 48 3.74 -2.05 4.20
CA LEU A 48 3.81 -1.17 3.02
C LEU A 48 2.42 -0.80 2.50
N ILE A 49 1.49 -1.76 2.42
CA ILE A 49 0.11 -1.50 1.97
C ILE A 49 -0.56 -0.48 2.89
N ILE A 50 -0.43 -0.66 4.21
CA ILE A 50 -0.99 0.28 5.20
C ILE A 50 -0.38 1.67 5.03
N LEU A 51 0.94 1.74 4.83
CA LEU A 51 1.65 3.01 4.65
C LEU A 51 1.17 3.74 3.39
N VAL A 52 1.08 3.02 2.26
CA VAL A 52 0.56 3.56 0.99
C VAL A 52 -0.87 4.05 1.17
N PHE A 53 -1.71 3.32 1.91
CA PHE A 53 -3.10 3.71 2.14
C PHE A 53 -3.20 5.01 2.95
N ILE A 54 -2.44 5.14 4.03
CA ILE A 54 -2.39 6.36 4.85
C ILE A 54 -1.90 7.54 4.02
N VAL A 55 -0.82 7.34 3.28
CA VAL A 55 -0.21 8.35 2.42
C VAL A 55 -1.19 8.79 1.33
N PHE A 56 -1.82 7.85 0.62
CA PHE A 56 -2.80 8.14 -0.43
C PHE A 56 -4.01 8.92 0.09
N ASN A 57 -4.54 8.54 1.25
CA ASN A 57 -5.67 9.25 1.86
C ASN A 57 -5.28 10.68 2.27
N SER A 58 -4.06 10.87 2.79
CA SER A 58 -3.53 12.20 3.11
C SER A 58 -3.33 13.06 1.86
N TYR A 59 -2.80 12.49 0.76
CA TYR A 59 -2.65 13.19 -0.52
C TYR A 59 -4.00 13.59 -1.11
N LYS A 60 -5.00 12.71 -1.10
CA LYS A 60 -6.35 13.02 -1.60
C LYS A 60 -6.95 14.23 -0.88
N SER A 61 -6.76 14.33 0.44
CA SER A 61 -7.25 15.47 1.23
C SER A 61 -6.56 16.80 0.90
N LYS A 62 -5.40 16.79 0.23
CA LYS A 62 -4.63 17.98 -0.10
C LYS A 62 -4.78 18.43 -1.56
N ILE A 63 -5.56 17.72 -2.38
CA ILE A 63 -5.80 18.09 -3.78
C ILE A 63 -7.05 18.98 -3.85
N ASN A 64 -6.88 20.23 -4.29
CA ASN A 64 -7.96 21.20 -4.48
C ASN A 64 -8.10 21.57 -5.95
N THR A 65 -9.33 21.69 -6.45
CA THR A 65 -9.59 22.19 -7.80
C THR A 65 -9.95 23.67 -7.73
N CYS A 66 -9.33 24.50 -8.58
CA CYS A 66 -9.62 25.92 -8.64
C CYS A 66 -11.00 26.18 -9.27
N ASN A 67 -11.90 26.88 -8.59
CA ASN A 67 -13.22 27.24 -9.16
C ASN A 67 -13.15 28.23 -10.33
N SER A 68 -12.12 29.08 -10.41
CA SER A 68 -12.03 30.12 -11.44
C SER A 68 -11.54 29.61 -12.79
N CYS A 69 -10.65 28.60 -12.80
CA CYS A 69 -10.04 28.09 -14.03
C CYS A 69 -10.03 26.56 -14.16
N GLY A 70 -10.55 25.82 -13.18
CA GLY A 70 -10.60 24.36 -13.19
C GLY A 70 -9.25 23.66 -12.97
N ALA A 71 -8.17 24.41 -12.77
CA ALA A 71 -6.84 23.83 -12.56
C ALA A 71 -6.77 23.05 -11.24
N ILE A 72 -6.14 21.87 -11.27
CA ILE A 72 -5.88 21.06 -10.08
C ILE A 72 -4.63 21.62 -9.40
N SER A 73 -4.77 22.05 -8.14
CA SER A 73 -3.67 22.53 -7.31
C SER A 73 -3.45 21.58 -6.14
N LEU A 74 -2.18 21.26 -5.88
CA LEU A 74 -1.79 20.71 -4.59
C LEU A 74 -1.94 21.86 -3.59
N GLY A 75 -2.63 21.65 -2.46
CA GLY A 75 -2.92 22.63 -1.42
C GLY A 75 -1.70 23.12 -0.64
N LEU A 76 -0.56 23.26 -1.32
CA LEU A 76 0.69 23.87 -0.84
C LEU A 76 0.64 25.40 -0.93
N SER A 77 -0.15 25.97 -1.85
CA SER A 77 -0.26 27.41 -2.06
C SER A 77 -1.69 27.91 -1.85
N GLN A 78 -1.82 29.07 -1.19
CA GLN A 78 -3.10 29.79 -1.03
C GLN A 78 -3.59 30.41 -2.35
N THR A 79 -2.76 30.43 -3.39
CA THR A 79 -3.08 30.99 -4.71
C THR A 79 -2.91 29.95 -5.81
N CYS A 80 -3.79 29.99 -6.80
CA CYS A 80 -3.72 29.15 -7.98
C CYS A 80 -2.54 29.58 -8.86
N MET A 81 -1.62 28.65 -9.15
CA MET A 81 -0.47 28.92 -10.01
C MET A 81 -0.85 29.28 -11.45
N ASN A 82 -2.05 28.91 -11.91
CA ASN A 82 -2.47 29.11 -13.30
C ASN A 82 -3.19 30.44 -13.53
N CYS A 83 -4.02 30.89 -12.58
CA CYS A 83 -4.83 32.11 -12.74
C CYS A 83 -4.69 33.13 -11.60
N GLY A 84 -3.87 32.85 -10.59
CA GLY A 84 -3.68 33.74 -9.43
C GLY A 84 -4.84 33.80 -8.45
N ALA A 85 -5.95 33.09 -8.69
CA ALA A 85 -7.12 33.10 -7.81
C ALA A 85 -6.81 32.51 -6.42
N ASN A 86 -7.39 33.08 -5.36
CA ASN A 86 -7.24 32.60 -4.00
C ASN A 86 -7.99 31.25 -3.79
N LEU A 87 -7.30 30.23 -3.31
CA LEU A 87 -7.75 28.84 -3.10
C LEU A 87 -8.24 28.58 -1.65
N GLU A 88 -8.07 29.53 -0.74
CA GLU A 88 -8.30 29.39 0.72
C GLU A 88 -9.78 29.15 1.09
N ASN A 89 -10.72 29.39 0.17
CA ASN A 89 -12.16 29.23 0.40
C ASN A 89 -12.81 27.99 -0.25
N ILE A 90 -12.03 27.09 -0.87
CA ILE A 90 -12.63 26.00 -1.66
C ILE A 90 -12.98 24.77 -0.79
N SER A 91 -12.31 24.53 0.33
CA SER A 91 -12.50 23.31 1.14
C SER A 91 -13.87 23.19 1.83
N ASN A 92 -14.63 24.28 1.92
CA ASN A 92 -15.91 24.31 2.65
C ASN A 92 -17.14 24.16 1.75
N ASN A 93 -17.00 24.23 0.43
CA ASN A 93 -18.13 24.15 -0.50
C ASN A 93 -18.26 22.75 -1.11
N ASN A 94 -18.57 21.76 -0.27
CA ASN A 94 -19.00 20.44 -0.73
C ASN A 94 -20.39 20.52 -1.38
N GLN A 95 -20.48 20.99 -2.63
CA GLN A 95 -21.70 20.89 -3.44
C GLN A 95 -21.96 19.47 -3.98
N PHE A 96 -21.17 18.47 -3.56
CA PHE A 96 -21.35 17.07 -3.95
C PHE A 96 -22.68 16.44 -3.52
N ASN A 97 -23.46 17.09 -2.65
CA ASN A 97 -24.79 16.62 -2.24
C ASN A 97 -25.93 16.99 -3.21
N LYS A 98 -25.69 17.84 -4.22
CA LYS A 98 -26.69 18.10 -5.26
C LYS A 98 -26.40 17.27 -6.50
N LYS A 99 -27.33 16.39 -6.86
CA LYS A 99 -27.26 15.72 -8.16
C LYS A 99 -27.41 16.77 -9.27
N PRO A 100 -26.58 16.74 -10.32
CA PRO A 100 -26.74 17.63 -11.48
C PRO A 100 -28.13 17.51 -12.15
N SER A 101 -28.78 16.35 -11.99
CA SER A 101 -30.14 16.12 -12.48
C SER A 101 -31.23 16.86 -11.69
N GLU A 102 -30.92 17.42 -10.52
CA GLU A 102 -31.86 18.14 -9.64
C GLU A 102 -31.60 19.66 -9.62
N SER A 103 -30.61 20.15 -10.36
CA SER A 103 -30.31 21.58 -10.47
C SER A 103 -31.15 22.26 -11.53
N THR A 104 -31.94 23.26 -11.11
CA THR A 104 -32.68 24.19 -11.98
C THR A 104 -31.80 25.42 -12.26
N ILE A 105 -31.71 25.84 -13.52
CA ILE A 105 -31.08 27.10 -13.92
C ILE A 105 -32.21 28.13 -14.05
N GLU A 106 -32.26 29.10 -13.14
CA GLU A 106 -33.13 30.27 -13.27
C GLU A 106 -32.40 31.30 -14.16
N VAL A 107 -33.02 31.64 -15.29
CA VAL A 107 -32.51 32.66 -16.21
C VAL A 107 -33.33 33.92 -16.00
N GLU A 108 -32.69 34.95 -15.45
CA GLU A 108 -33.26 36.28 -15.33
C GLU A 108 -32.92 37.05 -16.62
N ALA A 109 -33.93 37.36 -17.42
CA ALA A 109 -33.77 38.09 -18.67
C ALA A 109 -34.30 39.52 -18.50
N GLU A 110 -33.43 40.49 -18.68
CA GLU A 110 -33.79 41.91 -18.74
C GLU A 110 -33.79 42.41 -20.19
N GLU A 111 -34.81 43.19 -20.55
CA GLU A 111 -34.86 43.89 -21.83
C GLU A 111 -33.93 45.10 -21.79
N VAL A 112 -32.93 45.10 -22.68
CA VAL A 112 -32.05 46.26 -22.90
C VAL A 112 -32.77 47.22 -23.85
N LYS A 113 -33.03 48.45 -23.41
CA LYS A 113 -33.58 49.55 -24.22
C LYS A 113 -32.51 50.29 -25.01
#